data_AF-A0A7C2S975-F1
#
_entry.id   AF-A0A7C2S975-F1
#
_cell.length_a   1.000
_cell.length_b   1.000
_cell.length_c   1.000
_cell.angle_alpha   90.00
_cell.angle_beta   90.00
_cell.angle_gamma   90.00
#
_symmetry.space_group_name_H-M   'P 1'
#
loop_
_entity.id
_entity.type
_entity.pdbx_description
1 polymer ?
#
loop_
_entity_poly.entity_id
_entity_poly.type
_entity_poly.pdbx_seq_one_letter_code
_entity_poly.pdbx_strand_id
1 'polypeptide(L)'
;MRSDLAIAALALLAAAFVLAAPILGRAGHPGAADVAMAVAAASGVASFAAAGAATLRAARRGAAREAAAAPTRRGDPARPDGPEAGA
;
A
#
# COMPACT_ATOMS: atom_id res chain seq x y z
N MET A 1 -11.04 -5.54 -5.03
CA MET A 1 -11.36 -6.22 -6.30
C MET A 1 -10.91 -5.44 -7.52
N ARG A 2 -11.51 -4.30 -7.93
CA ARG A 2 -11.04 -3.58 -9.15
C ARG A 2 -9.58 -3.13 -9.08
N SER A 3 -9.12 -2.67 -7.91
CA SER A 3 -7.73 -2.24 -7.71
C SER A 3 -6.72 -3.39 -7.75
N ASP A 4 -7.08 -4.57 -7.23
CA ASP A 4 -6.21 -5.74 -7.22
C ASP A 4 -5.99 -6.29 -8.64
N LEU A 5 -7.04 -6.26 -9.46
CA LEU A 5 -6.99 -6.70 -10.85
C LEU A 5 -6.12 -5.75 -11.70
N ALA A 6 -6.17 -4.44 -11.42
CA ALA A 6 -5.30 -3.46 -12.08
C ALA A 6 -3.82 -3.64 -11.71
N ILE A 7 -3.52 -3.93 -10.44
CA ILE A 7 -2.14 -4.20 -9.99
C ILE A 7 -1.62 -5.50 -10.62
N ALA A 8 -2.43 -6.56 -10.64
CA ALA A 8 -2.07 -7.83 -11.28
C ALA A 8 -1.82 -7.66 -12.78
N ALA A 9 -2.65 -6.88 -13.48
CA ALA A 9 -2.47 -6.59 -14.90
C ALA A 9 -1.18 -5.81 -15.17
N LEU A 10 -0.85 -4.80 -14.35
CA LEU A 10 0.41 -4.05 -14.45
C LEU A 10 1.64 -4.94 -14.21
N ALA A 11 1.56 -5.84 -13.22
CA ALA A 11 2.64 -6.78 -12.94
C ALA A 11 2.84 -7.77 -14.09
N LEU A 12 1.76 -8.30 -14.67
CA LEU A 12 1.82 -9.19 -15.84
C LEU A 12 2.37 -8.47 -17.08
N LEU A 13 1.95 -7.22 -17.30
CA LEU A 13 2.47 -6.39 -18.39
C LEU A 13 3.97 -6.16 -18.22
N ALA A 14 4.43 -5.81 -17.02
CA ALA A 14 5.85 -5.63 -16.73
C ALA A 14 6.65 -6.91 -16.99
N ALA A 15 6.16 -8.06 -16.52
CA ALA A 15 6.81 -9.35 -16.75
C ALA A 15 6.92 -9.68 -18.24
N ALA A 16 5.87 -9.44 -19.02
CA ALA A 16 5.87 -9.66 -20.47
C ALA A 16 6.95 -8.82 -21.18
N PHE A 17 7.10 -7.55 -20.81
CA PHE A 17 8.13 -6.68 -21.39
C PHE A 17 9.56 -7.10 -21.01
N VAL A 18 9.80 -7.54 -19.77
CA VAL A 18 11.10 -8.08 -19.35
C VAL A 18 11.47 -9.33 -20.15
N LEU A 19 10.52 -10.24 -20.38
CA LEU A 19 10.76 -11.43 -21.20
C LEU A 19 10.96 -11.10 -22.69
N ALA A 20 10.30 -10.07 -23.20
CA ALA A 20 10.40 -9.67 -24.60
C ALA A 20 11.71 -8.93 -24.93
N ALA A 21 12.27 -8.15 -23.99
CA ALA A 21 13.50 -7.38 -24.18
C ALA A 21 14.70 -8.20 -24.73
N PRO A 22 15.07 -9.37 -24.17
CA PRO A 22 16.18 -10.17 -24.72
C PRO A 22 15.88 -10.76 -26.10
N ILE A 23 14.62 -10.96 -26.46
CA ILE A 23 14.21 -11.45 -27.79
C ILE A 23 14.43 -10.33 -28.83
N LEU A 24 14.02 -9.10 -28.50
CA LEU A 24 14.24 -7.90 -29.33
C LEU A 24 15.73 -7.59 -29.52
N GLY A 25 16.53 -7.74 -28.45
CA GLY A 25 17.98 -7.59 -28.52
C GLY A 25 18.62 -8.61 -29.47
N ARG A 26 18.18 -9.88 -29.41
CA ARG A 26 18.66 -10.94 -30.34
C ARG A 26 18.16 -10.76 -31.77
N ALA A 27 17.01 -10.13 -31.97
CA ALA A 27 16.47 -9.82 -33.29
C ALA A 27 17.17 -8.63 -33.98
N GLY A 28 18.18 -8.02 -33.35
CA GLY A 28 18.92 -6.89 -33.91
C GLY A 28 18.25 -5.53 -33.69
N HIS A 29 17.31 -5.43 -32.74
CA HIS A 29 16.61 -4.20 -32.39
C HIS A 29 16.92 -3.75 -30.96
N PRO A 30 18.17 -3.32 -30.67
CA PRO A 30 18.60 -2.95 -29.31
C PRO A 30 17.78 -1.79 -28.73
N GLY A 31 17.46 -0.76 -29.52
CA GLY A 31 16.67 0.37 -29.04
C GLY A 31 15.24 0.00 -28.63
N ALA A 32 14.65 -1.02 -29.23
CA ALA A 32 13.33 -1.51 -28.84
C ALA A 32 13.40 -2.33 -27.53
N ALA A 33 14.53 -3.01 -27.26
CA ALA A 33 14.77 -3.70 -26.00
C ALA A 33 14.90 -2.71 -24.83
N ASP A 34 15.58 -1.57 -25.04
CA ASP A 34 15.71 -0.51 -24.03
C ASP A 34 14.34 0.10 -23.68
N VAL A 35 13.51 0.37 -24.70
CA VAL A 35 12.14 0.86 -24.48
C VAL A 35 11.30 -0.16 -23.72
N ALA A 36 11.38 -1.44 -24.08
CA ALA A 36 10.70 -2.52 -23.35
C ALA A 36 11.13 -2.57 -21.86
N MET A 37 12.43 -2.43 -21.60
CA MET A 37 12.99 -2.46 -20.25
C MET A 37 12.56 -1.22 -19.44
N ALA A 38 12.53 -0.04 -20.06
CA ALA A 38 12.04 1.19 -19.45
C ALA A 38 10.53 1.09 -19.08
N VAL A 39 9.72 0.52 -19.97
CA VAL A 39 8.29 0.30 -19.72
C VAL A 39 8.08 -0.71 -18.57
N ALA A 40 8.88 -1.76 -18.51
CA ALA A 40 8.85 -2.72 -17.42
C ALA A 40 9.21 -2.07 -16.07
N ALA A 41 10.27 -1.25 -16.02
CA ALA A 41 10.68 -0.53 -14.82
C ALA A 41 9.58 0.46 -14.36
N ALA A 42 9.02 1.25 -15.28
CA ALA A 42 7.94 2.18 -14.98
C ALA A 42 6.70 1.47 -14.42
N SER A 43 6.33 0.32 -15.01
CA SER A 43 5.20 -0.50 -14.56
C SER A 43 5.43 -1.10 -13.16
N GLY A 44 6.68 -1.51 -12.87
CA GLY A 44 7.07 -1.97 -11.54
C GLY A 44 6.96 -0.87 -10.48
N VAL A 45 7.49 0.33 -10.75
CA VAL A 45 7.40 1.49 -9.85
C VAL A 45 5.94 1.89 -9.60
N ALA A 46 5.11 1.92 -10.66
CA ALA A 46 3.68 2.22 -10.53
C ALA A 46 2.96 1.19 -9.64
N SER A 47 3.31 -0.09 -9.75
CA SER A 47 2.76 -1.16 -8.92
C SER A 47 3.11 -0.99 -7.44
N PHE A 48 4.37 -0.64 -7.13
CA PHE A 48 4.80 -0.33 -5.76
C PHE A 48 4.09 0.89 -5.19
N ALA A 49 3.93 1.96 -5.97
CA ALA A 49 3.20 3.15 -5.54
C ALA A 49 1.73 2.85 -5.23
N ALA A 50 1.07 2.04 -6.08
CA ALA A 50 -0.31 1.62 -5.87
C ALA A 50 -0.46 0.76 -4.59
N ALA A 51 0.44 -0.20 -4.39
CA ALA A 51 0.47 -1.02 -3.18
C ALA A 51 0.72 -0.17 -1.92
N GLY A 52 1.68 0.76 -1.96
CA GLY A 52 1.97 1.68 -0.87
C GLY A 52 0.77 2.58 -0.50
N ALA A 53 0.06 3.11 -1.51
CA ALA A 53 -1.14 3.90 -1.29
C ALA A 53 -2.28 3.09 -0.65
N ALA A 54 -2.43 1.81 -1.02
CA ALA A 54 -3.40 0.91 -0.41
C ALA A 54 -3.07 0.64 1.07
N THR A 55 -1.80 0.36 1.38
CA THR A 55 -1.31 0.18 2.76
C THR A 55 -1.51 1.43 3.61
N LEU A 56 -1.20 2.62 3.07
CA LEU A 56 -1.39 3.88 3.80
C LEU A 56 -2.87 4.16 4.09
N ARG A 57 -3.76 3.87 3.13
CA ARG A 57 -5.21 3.95 3.34
C ARG A 57 -5.69 2.97 4.41
N ALA A 58 -5.17 1.75 4.43
CA ALA A 58 -5.51 0.76 5.44
C ALA A 58 -5.04 1.21 6.84
N ALA A 59 -3.81 1.70 6.96
CA ALA A 59 -3.25 2.23 8.20
C ALA A 59 -4.06 3.42 8.75
N ARG A 60 -4.45 4.37 7.88
CA ARG A 60 -5.30 5.51 8.29
C ARG A 60 -6.68 5.06 8.77
N ARG A 61 -7.27 4.04 8.15
CA ARG A 61 -8.55 3.46 8.62
C ARG A 61 -8.39 2.75 9.97
N GLY A 62 -7.27 2.06 10.18
CA GLY A 62 -6.92 1.45 11.47
C GLY A 62 -6.81 2.51 12.58
N ALA A 63 -6.00 3.54 12.35
CA ALA A 63 -5.83 4.66 13.27
C ALA A 63 -7.14 5.41 13.56
N ALA A 64 -7.99 5.62 12.55
CA ALA A 64 -9.30 6.24 12.74
C ALA A 64 -10.26 5.36 13.58
N ARG A 65 -10.21 4.03 13.43
CA ARG A 65 -11.00 3.10 14.25
C ARG A 65 -10.50 3.05 15.68
N GLU A 66 -9.20 3.11 15.89
CA GLU A 66 -8.57 3.15 17.21
C GLU A 66 -8.88 4.46 17.95
N ALA A 67 -8.84 5.59 17.25
CA ALA A 67 -9.29 6.89 17.77
C ALA A 67 -10.80 6.91 18.08
N ALA A 68 -11.63 6.27 17.24
CA ALA A 68 -13.07 6.13 17.48
C ALA A 68 -13.41 5.14 18.62
N ALA A 69 -12.51 4.21 18.94
CA ALA A 69 -12.64 3.28 20.07
C ALA A 69 -12.10 3.88 21.40
N ALA A 70 -11.40 5.02 21.35
CA ALA A 70 -10.87 5.71 22.51
C ALA A 70 -11.84 6.57 23.37
N PRO A 71 -13.15 6.77 23.08
CA PRO A 71 -13.96 7.71 23.89
C PRO A 71 -14.50 7.13 25.20
N THR A 72 -14.23 5.88 25.59
CA THR A 72 -14.80 5.28 26.83
C THR A 72 -13.86 5.20 28.02
N ARG A 73 -12.59 5.62 27.93
CA ARG A 73 -11.64 5.55 29.07
C ARG A 73 -11.38 6.88 29.79
N ARG A 74 -11.95 7.99 29.30
CA ARG A 74 -11.65 9.35 29.81
C ARG A 74 -12.88 10.01 30.43
N GLY A 75 -13.65 9.22 31.18
CA GLY A 75 -14.85 9.65 31.87
C GLY A 75 -15.15 8.77 33.06
N ASP A 76 -14.28 8.78 34.07
CA ASP A 76 -14.75 8.63 35.45
C ASP A 76 -14.07 9.67 36.35
N PRO A 77 -14.56 10.92 36.36
CA PRO A 77 -14.22 11.92 37.37
C PRO A 77 -15.04 11.76 38.67
N ALA A 78 -15.72 10.63 38.90
CA ALA A 78 -16.70 10.48 39.98
C ALA A 78 -16.38 9.38 41.00
N ARG A 79 -15.09 9.09 41.26
CA ARG A 79 -14.71 8.47 42.54
C ARG A 79 -14.09 9.52 43.44
N PRO A 80 -14.89 10.24 44.26
CA PRO A 80 -14.34 11.13 45.26
C PRO A 80 -13.52 10.32 46.27
N ASP A 81 -12.41 10.92 46.66
CA ASP A 81 -11.48 10.46 47.69
C ASP A 81 -12.18 10.24 49.04
N GLY A 82 -11.80 9.15 49.73
CA GLY A 82 -11.97 9.00 51.19
C GLY A 82 -13.37 8.69 51.71
N PRO A 83 -13.44 7.85 52.76
CA PRO A 83 -13.60 8.48 54.07
C PRO A 83 -12.45 8.07 54.99
N GLU A 84 -11.58 9.03 55.29
CA GLU A 84 -11.04 9.09 56.65
C GLU A 84 -11.99 9.88 57.54
N ALA A 85 -12.05 9.44 58.80
CA ALA A 85 -12.71 10.02 59.97
C ALA A 85 -14.20 9.72 60.18
N GLY A 86 -14.48 8.88 61.20
CA GLY A 86 -15.76 8.92 61.92
C GLY A 86 -16.10 7.74 62.82
N ALA A 87 -15.48 7.71 64.01
CA ALA A 87 -15.91 7.07 65.26
C ALA A 87 -15.84 5.53 65.41
#